data_AF-A0A067JA90-F1
#
_entry.id   AF-A0A067JA90-F1
#
_cell.length_a   1.000
_cell.length_b   1.000
_cell.length_c   1.000
_cell.angle_alpha   90.00
_cell.angle_beta   90.00
_cell.angle_gamma   90.00
#
_symmetry.space_group_name_H-M   'P 1'
#
loop_
_entity.id
_entity.type
_entity.pdbx_description
1 polymer ?
#
loop_
_entity_poly.entity_id
_entity_poly.type
_entity_poly.pdbx_seq_one_letter_code
_entity_poly.pdbx_strand_id
1 'polypeptide(L)'
;MMGLWSLVLAVLIVSAKPLLASLCQETMTLMPCDPYLVGNDTSPNPPCCAAAQEVSREATTKEVRKRLCECFKLAIPTFGVNTAKAKRLPQLCNVDFPVPIGPDVDCSK
;
A
#
# COMPACT_ATOMS: atom_id res chain seq x y z
N MET A 1 38.63 40.83 -1.32
CA MET A 1 37.25 40.85 -0.79
C MET A 1 36.41 39.94 -1.68
N MET A 2 36.68 38.63 -1.59
CA MET A 2 36.04 37.56 -2.35
C MET A 2 35.97 36.37 -1.40
N GLY A 3 34.80 35.81 -1.16
CA GLY A 3 34.71 34.63 -0.30
C GLY A 3 33.34 34.29 0.29
N LEU A 4 32.25 34.96 -0.11
CA LEU A 4 30.91 34.69 0.47
C LEU A 4 29.83 34.33 -0.56
N TRP A 5 30.19 33.70 -1.67
CA TRP A 5 29.22 33.23 -2.68
C TRP A 5 29.32 31.74 -3.01
N SER A 6 30.18 30.97 -2.34
CA SER A 6 30.46 29.57 -2.72
C SER A 6 29.86 28.50 -1.81
N LEU A 7 29.05 28.85 -0.81
CA LEU A 7 28.57 27.88 0.20
C LEU A 7 27.05 27.67 0.25
N VAL A 8 26.27 28.30 -0.63
CA VAL A 8 24.82 28.07 -0.73
C VAL A 8 24.47 27.18 -1.93
N LEU A 9 25.32 26.19 -2.21
CA LEU A 9 24.93 24.98 -2.93
C LEU A 9 24.96 23.84 -1.90
N ALA A 10 24.13 24.01 -0.87
CA ALA A 10 23.74 22.91 0.01
C ALA A 10 22.95 21.92 -0.85
N VAL A 11 23.71 20.97 -1.38
CA VAL A 11 23.31 19.65 -1.87
C VAL A 11 21.83 19.36 -1.62
N LEU A 12 21.01 19.61 -2.64
CA LEU A 12 19.71 18.96 -2.75
C LEU A 12 20.01 17.49 -3.04
N ILE A 13 20.34 16.74 -1.98
CA ILE A 13 20.20 15.30 -2.00
C ILE A 13 18.69 15.08 -2.05
N VAL A 14 18.14 15.04 -3.27
CA VAL A 14 16.87 14.34 -3.47
C VAL A 14 17.18 12.93 -3.03
N SER A 15 16.83 12.64 -1.78
CA SER A 15 16.78 11.29 -1.27
C SER A 15 15.65 10.64 -2.04
N ALA A 16 15.96 10.15 -3.24
CA ALA A 16 15.25 9.03 -3.82
C ALA A 16 15.56 7.83 -2.93
N LYS A 17 15.03 7.84 -1.70
CA LYS A 17 14.78 6.60 -0.96
C LYS A 17 14.06 5.71 -1.96
N PRO A 18 14.36 4.41 -2.06
CA PRO A 18 13.57 3.53 -2.92
C PRO A 18 12.15 3.58 -2.37
N LEU A 19 11.32 4.45 -2.96
CA LEU A 19 10.05 4.88 -2.38
C LEU A 19 9.18 3.65 -2.10
N LEU A 20 9.29 2.63 -2.96
CA LEU A 20 8.63 1.35 -2.88
C LEU A 20 8.89 0.55 -1.59
N ALA A 21 10.11 0.55 -1.05
CA ALA A 21 10.43 -0.28 0.12
C ALA A 21 9.80 0.25 1.42
N SER A 22 9.66 1.57 1.54
CA SER A 22 8.92 2.22 2.64
C SER A 22 7.41 2.34 2.38
N LEU A 23 6.97 2.20 1.13
CA LEU A 23 5.56 2.42 0.73
C LEU A 23 4.62 1.31 1.19
N CYS A 24 5.15 0.11 1.44
CA CYS A 24 4.39 -1.10 1.65
C CYS A 24 4.57 -1.73 3.02
N GLN A 25 5.02 -1.00 4.04
CA GLN A 25 5.02 -1.52 5.40
C GLN A 25 3.61 -2.06 5.77
N GLU A 26 2.56 -1.41 5.28
CA GLU A 26 1.15 -1.83 5.39
C GLU A 26 0.75 -3.08 4.60
N THR A 27 1.60 -3.64 3.75
CA THR A 27 1.34 -5.00 3.24
C THR A 27 1.75 -6.06 4.24
N MET A 28 2.69 -5.75 5.15
CA MET A 28 3.00 -6.66 6.25
C MET A 28 1.84 -6.77 7.22
N THR A 29 1.04 -5.71 7.39
CA THR A 29 -0.17 -5.78 8.22
C THR A 29 -1.21 -6.73 7.61
N LEU A 30 -1.24 -6.91 6.28
CA LEU A 30 -2.10 -7.85 5.57
C LEU A 30 -1.56 -9.30 5.48
N MET A 31 -0.40 -9.62 6.05
CA MET A 31 0.14 -10.99 6.06
C MET A 31 -0.84 -12.06 6.60
N PRO A 32 -1.70 -11.79 7.60
CA PRO A 32 -2.72 -12.76 8.03
C PRO A 32 -3.73 -13.15 6.94
N CYS A 33 -3.80 -12.38 5.85
CA CYS A 33 -4.66 -12.63 4.71
C CYS A 33 -4.06 -13.57 3.65
N ASP A 34 -2.78 -13.94 3.74
CA ASP A 34 -2.11 -14.77 2.73
C ASP A 34 -2.86 -16.08 2.40
N PRO A 35 -3.41 -16.84 3.36
CA PRO A 35 -4.16 -18.06 3.06
C PRO A 35 -5.36 -17.81 2.13
N TYR A 36 -5.98 -16.63 2.23
CA TYR A 36 -7.06 -16.20 1.37
C TYR A 36 -6.54 -15.57 0.07
N LEU A 37 -5.68 -14.56 0.16
CA LEU A 37 -5.25 -13.72 -0.96
C LEU A 37 -4.38 -14.46 -1.98
N VAL A 38 -3.50 -15.35 -1.50
CA VAL A 38 -2.56 -16.11 -2.33
C VAL A 38 -2.90 -17.60 -2.30
N GLY A 39 -3.41 -18.10 -1.17
CA GLY A 39 -3.77 -19.49 -0.99
C GLY A 39 -5.14 -19.89 -1.55
N ASN A 40 -5.62 -21.04 -1.11
CA ASN A 40 -6.83 -21.68 -1.60
C ASN A 40 -8.07 -21.41 -0.76
N ASP A 41 -7.95 -20.66 0.34
CA ASP A 41 -9.08 -20.42 1.23
C ASP A 41 -10.17 -19.64 0.50
N THR A 42 -11.42 -20.02 0.75
CA THR A 42 -12.60 -19.41 0.11
C THR A 42 -13.06 -18.14 0.81
N SER A 43 -12.63 -17.92 2.05
CA SER A 43 -13.01 -16.77 2.89
C SER A 43 -11.85 -16.28 3.75
N PRO A 44 -11.77 -14.97 4.06
CA PRO A 44 -10.79 -14.44 5.00
C PRO A 44 -11.06 -14.92 6.43
N ASN A 45 -9.99 -15.12 7.19
CA ASN A 45 -10.09 -15.43 8.62
C ASN A 45 -10.27 -14.13 9.44
N PRO A 46 -10.69 -14.22 10.72
CA PRO A 46 -10.87 -13.02 11.56
C PRO A 46 -9.61 -12.14 11.69
N PRO A 47 -8.38 -12.69 11.87
CA PRO A 47 -7.15 -11.90 11.85
C PRO A 47 -6.94 -11.09 10.57
N CYS A 48 -7.25 -11.67 9.41
CA CYS A 48 -7.18 -10.98 8.13
C CYS A 48 -8.18 -9.82 8.05
N CYS A 49 -9.41 -10.01 8.54
CA CYS A 49 -10.37 -8.92 8.56
C CYS A 49 -9.98 -7.80 9.53
N ALA A 50 -9.40 -8.12 10.68
CA ALA A 50 -8.87 -7.13 11.61
C ALA A 50 -7.72 -6.31 10.97
N ALA A 51 -6.82 -6.99 10.25
CA ALA A 51 -5.77 -6.32 9.49
C ALA A 51 -6.31 -5.40 8.40
N ALA A 52 -7.27 -5.87 7.59
CA ALA A 52 -7.91 -5.06 6.55
C ALA A 52 -8.61 -3.83 7.12
N GLN A 53 -9.22 -3.97 8.29
CA GLN A 53 -9.85 -2.86 9.02
C GLN A 53 -8.82 -1.83 9.49
N GLU A 54 -7.66 -2.26 9.99
CA GLU A 54 -6.61 -1.33 10.41
C GLU A 54 -6.05 -0.55 9.23
N VAL A 55 -5.76 -1.22 8.11
CA VAL A 55 -5.30 -0.54 6.88
C VAL A 55 -6.33 0.48 6.39
N SER A 56 -7.63 0.15 6.48
CA SER A 56 -8.69 1.12 6.15
C SER A 56 -8.70 2.32 7.10
N ARG A 57 -8.53 2.07 8.41
CA ARG A 57 -8.49 3.11 9.45
C ARG A 57 -7.33 4.08 9.24
N GLU A 58 -6.23 3.62 8.66
CA GLU A 58 -5.08 4.46 8.34
C GLU A 58 -5.27 5.28 7.05
N ALA A 59 -6.12 4.83 6.13
CA ALA A 59 -6.40 5.45 4.82
C ALA A 59 -7.22 6.76 4.89
N THR A 60 -6.90 7.61 5.86
CA THR A 60 -7.61 8.85 6.18
C THR A 60 -7.33 9.99 5.20
N THR A 61 -6.08 10.13 4.73
CA THR A 61 -5.67 11.22 3.83
C THR A 61 -5.51 10.75 2.39
N LYS A 62 -5.59 11.67 1.43
CA LYS A 62 -5.39 11.38 0.01
C LYS A 62 -3.99 10.82 -0.25
N GLU A 63 -2.99 11.37 0.42
CA GLU A 63 -1.60 10.94 0.33
C GLU A 63 -1.43 9.50 0.81
N VAL A 64 -2.08 9.10 1.91
CA VAL A 64 -2.03 7.72 2.42
C VAL A 64 -2.76 6.77 1.46
N ARG A 65 -3.95 7.13 0.97
CA ARG A 65 -4.68 6.32 -0.01
C ARG A 65 -3.89 6.10 -1.29
N LYS A 66 -3.23 7.14 -1.80
CA LYS A 66 -2.35 7.04 -2.97
C LYS A 66 -1.18 6.08 -2.71
N ARG A 67 -0.53 6.20 -1.54
CA ARG A 67 0.56 5.27 -1.16
C ARG A 67 0.09 3.83 -1.06
N LEU A 68 -1.04 3.58 -0.39
CA LEU A 68 -1.65 2.24 -0.30
C LEU A 68 -2.03 1.69 -1.67
N CYS A 69 -2.59 2.52 -2.55
CA CYS A 69 -2.92 2.11 -3.91
C CYS A 69 -1.68 1.67 -4.70
N GLU A 70 -0.64 2.49 -4.73
CA GLU A 70 0.62 2.16 -5.43
C GLU A 70 1.22 0.88 -4.85
N CYS A 71 1.10 0.72 -3.53
CA CYS A 71 1.55 -0.47 -2.85
C CYS A 71 0.78 -1.73 -3.29
N PHE A 72 -0.56 -1.72 -3.27
CA PHE A 72 -1.36 -2.87 -3.70
C PHE A 72 -1.15 -3.19 -5.18
N LYS A 73 -1.01 -2.16 -6.01
CA LYS A 73 -0.71 -2.30 -7.43
C LYS A 73 0.58 -3.09 -7.67
N LEU A 74 1.62 -2.84 -6.88
CA LEU A 74 2.88 -3.56 -6.92
C LEU A 74 2.78 -4.96 -6.29
N ALA A 75 2.08 -5.07 -5.16
CA ALA A 75 1.96 -6.30 -4.40
C ALA A 75 1.25 -7.41 -5.18
N ILE A 76 0.24 -7.06 -5.99
CA ILE A 76 -0.55 -8.02 -6.76
C ILE A 76 0.31 -8.94 -7.64
N PRO A 77 1.09 -8.40 -8.60
CA PRO A 77 1.96 -9.23 -9.43
C PRO A 77 3.16 -9.78 -8.66
N THR A 78 3.69 -9.05 -7.67
CA THR A 78 4.92 -9.44 -6.97
C THR A 78 4.73 -10.65 -6.08
N PHE A 79 3.59 -10.73 -5.36
CA PHE A 79 3.30 -11.80 -4.41
C PHE A 79 2.29 -12.82 -4.93
N GLY A 80 1.85 -12.69 -6.19
CA GLY A 80 0.86 -13.58 -6.78
C GLY A 80 -0.52 -13.46 -6.14
N VAL A 81 -0.88 -12.28 -5.63
CA VAL A 81 -2.20 -12.05 -5.02
C VAL A 81 -3.28 -12.21 -6.07
N ASN A 82 -4.28 -13.03 -5.75
CA ASN A 82 -5.47 -13.16 -6.57
C ASN A 82 -6.29 -11.85 -6.51
N THR A 83 -6.26 -11.09 -7.61
CA THR A 83 -6.94 -9.78 -7.69
C THR A 83 -8.45 -9.88 -7.42
N ALA A 84 -9.12 -10.97 -7.83
CA ALA A 84 -10.55 -11.14 -7.60
C ALA A 84 -10.85 -11.34 -6.11
N LYS A 85 -10.00 -12.08 -5.39
CA LYS A 85 -10.12 -12.23 -3.94
C LYS A 85 -9.80 -10.93 -3.21
N ALA A 86 -8.73 -10.23 -3.60
CA ALA A 86 -8.38 -8.93 -3.02
C ALA A 86 -9.53 -7.91 -3.13
N LYS A 87 -10.22 -7.86 -4.29
CA LYS A 87 -11.39 -6.98 -4.49
C LYS A 87 -12.61 -7.37 -3.65
N ARG A 88 -12.76 -8.65 -3.29
CA ARG A 88 -13.88 -9.14 -2.46
C ARG A 88 -13.60 -9.01 -0.96
N LEU A 89 -12.33 -8.91 -0.56
CA LEU A 89 -11.92 -8.86 0.84
C LEU A 89 -12.68 -7.79 1.66
N PRO A 90 -12.82 -6.52 1.20
CA PRO A 90 -13.55 -5.51 1.97
C PRO A 90 -15.01 -5.89 2.25
N GLN A 91 -15.70 -6.44 1.25
CA GLN A 91 -17.10 -6.86 1.40
C GLN A 91 -17.23 -8.05 2.36
N LEU A 92 -16.35 -9.04 2.24
CA LEU A 92 -16.37 -10.23 3.11
C LEU A 92 -16.02 -9.91 4.56
N CYS A 93 -15.18 -8.90 4.78
CA CYS A 93 -14.82 -8.41 6.11
C CYS A 93 -15.74 -7.29 6.61
N ASN A 94 -16.72 -6.85 5.81
CA ASN A 94 -17.63 -5.76 6.12
C ASN A 94 -16.89 -4.45 6.50
N VAL A 95 -15.83 -4.13 5.75
CA VAL A 95 -14.97 -2.95 5.90
C VAL A 95 -15.19 -2.01 4.72
N ASP A 96 -15.46 -0.73 5.00
CA ASP A 96 -15.36 0.32 3.97
C ASP A 96 -13.88 0.53 3.63
N PHE A 97 -13.52 0.45 2.35
CA PHE A 97 -12.13 0.47 1.92
C PHE A 97 -11.93 1.55 0.85
N PRO A 98 -11.43 2.74 1.22
CA PRO A 98 -11.38 3.90 0.34
C PRO A 98 -10.17 3.90 -0.61
N VAL A 99 -9.57 2.74 -0.88
CA VAL A 99 -8.37 2.58 -1.71
C VAL A 99 -8.69 1.66 -2.88
N PRO A 100 -8.44 2.07 -4.14
CA PRO A 100 -8.67 1.21 -5.29
C PRO A 100 -7.69 0.02 -5.33
N ILE A 101 -8.20 -1.15 -5.72
CA ILE A 101 -7.45 -2.42 -5.75
C ILE A 101 -7.39 -2.97 -7.18
N GLY A 102 -6.18 -3.19 -7.69
CA GLY A 102 -5.95 -3.89 -8.96
C GLY A 102 -4.55 -3.64 -9.54
N PRO A 103 -4.12 -4.45 -10.52
CA PRO A 103 -2.81 -4.28 -11.15
C PRO A 103 -2.72 -3.05 -12.07
N ASP A 104 -3.85 -2.59 -12.61
CA ASP A 104 -3.91 -1.48 -13.59
C ASP A 104 -4.67 -0.25 -13.07
N VAL A 105 -4.84 -0.14 -11.75
CA VAL A 105 -5.55 0.99 -11.16
C VAL A 105 -4.76 2.30 -11.31
N ASP A 106 -5.50 3.39 -11.43
CA ASP A 106 -4.98 4.76 -11.42
C ASP A 106 -4.96 5.28 -9.98
N CYS A 107 -3.79 5.29 -9.36
CA CYS A 107 -3.57 5.71 -7.98
C CYS A 107 -3.50 7.23 -7.78
N SER A 108 -3.63 8.03 -8.84
CA SER A 108 -3.57 9.50 -8.75
C SER A 108 -4.92 10.15 -8.44
N LYS A 109 -6.00 9.36 -8.48
CA LYS A 109 -7.37 9.85 -8.28
C LYS A 109 -7.74 9.90 -6.82
#